data_AF-A0A7X9J0R7-F1
#
_entry.id   AF-A0A7X9J0R7-F1
#
_cell.length_a   1.000
_cell.length_b   1.000
_cell.length_c   1.000
_cell.angle_alpha   90.00
_cell.angle_beta   90.00
_cell.angle_gamma   90.00
#
_symmetry.space_group_name_H-M   'P 1'
#
loop_
_entity.id
_entity.type
_entity.pdbx_description
1 polymer ?
#
loop_
_entity_poly.entity_id
_entity_poly.type
_entity_poly.pdbx_seq_one_letter_code
_entity_poly.pdbx_strand_id
1 'polypeptide(L)'
;MRAFRPPGGQYDERVLRAAKEQGLLTVLWSNNTGDYTVKDPAWITRRTLSNVQNGDIILLHENQPHTVQALPAILEGLEKKGYKAVTVDELLAPR
;
A
#
# COMPACT_ATOMS: atom_id res chain seq x y z
N MET A 1 -12.53 6.22 -8.62
CA MET A 1 -11.48 6.98 -9.34
C MET A 1 -10.60 5.97 -10.08
N ARG A 2 -9.81 6.37 -11.08
CA ARG A 2 -8.85 5.45 -11.72
C ARG A 2 -7.44 5.82 -11.25
N ALA A 3 -6.77 4.89 -10.57
CA ALA A 3 -5.43 5.08 -10.05
C ALA A 3 -4.38 4.48 -10.98
N PHE A 4 -3.20 5.09 -10.99
CA PHE A 4 -1.99 4.59 -11.63
C PHE A 4 -0.86 4.57 -10.61
N ARG A 5 -0.10 3.48 -10.57
CA ARG A 5 1.12 3.39 -9.78
C ARG A 5 2.29 3.05 -10.71
N PRO A 6 3.30 3.92 -10.85
CA PRO A 6 4.44 3.61 -11.68
C PRO A 6 5.22 2.41 -11.13
N PRO A 7 5.70 1.49 -11.98
CA PRO A 7 6.56 0.39 -11.56
C PRO A 7 7.77 0.89 -10.77
N GLY A 8 8.07 0.22 -9.66
CA GLY A 8 9.16 0.59 -8.77
C GLY A 8 9.03 1.98 -8.10
N GLY A 9 7.87 2.64 -8.23
CA GLY A 9 7.69 4.02 -7.76
C GLY A 9 8.48 5.05 -8.57
N GLN A 10 8.98 4.68 -9.76
CA GLN A 10 9.80 5.56 -10.59
C GLN A 10 8.92 6.44 -11.48
N TYR A 11 8.99 7.75 -11.27
CA TYR A 11 8.26 8.71 -12.09
C TYR A 11 9.11 9.96 -12.37
N ASP A 12 8.77 10.62 -13.47
CA ASP A 12 9.21 11.96 -13.81
C ASP A 12 7.99 12.77 -14.31
N GLU A 13 8.21 14.01 -14.71
CA GLU A 13 7.14 14.86 -15.24
C GLU A 13 6.42 14.28 -16.46
N ARG A 14 7.12 13.48 -17.27
CA ARG A 14 6.53 12.86 -18.48
C ARG A 14 5.55 11.77 -18.06
N VAL A 15 5.93 10.93 -17.10
CA VAL A 15 5.07 9.88 -16.53
C VAL A 15 3.83 10.50 -15.87
N LEU A 16 4.02 11.54 -15.04
CA LEU A 16 2.91 12.21 -14.36
C LEU A 16 1.95 12.89 -15.34
N ARG A 17 2.48 13.55 -16.37
CA ARG A 17 1.66 14.19 -17.42
C ARG A 17 0.87 13.15 -18.20
N ALA A 18 1.51 12.06 -18.64
CA ALA A 18 0.83 11.00 -19.37
C ALA A 18 -0.31 10.37 -18.55
N ALA A 19 -0.08 10.08 -17.27
CA ALA A 19 -1.14 9.57 -16.38
C ALA A 19 -2.31 10.56 -16.27
N LYS A 20 -2.02 11.86 -16.09
CA LYS A 20 -3.03 12.91 -16.00
C LYS A 20 -3.84 13.05 -17.30
N GLU A 21 -3.20 13.02 -18.46
CA GLU A 21 -3.86 13.07 -19.78
C GLU A 21 -4.81 11.89 -20.00
N GLN A 22 -4.54 10.73 -19.37
CA GLN A 22 -5.42 9.56 -19.37
C GLN A 22 -6.50 9.59 -18.27
N GLY A 23 -6.59 10.68 -17.51
CA GLY A 23 -7.52 10.83 -16.38
C GLY A 23 -7.21 9.91 -15.19
N LEU A 24 -5.94 9.53 -15.01
CA LEU A 24 -5.48 8.67 -13.92
C LEU A 24 -4.86 9.52 -12.80
N LEU A 25 -5.16 9.18 -11.55
CA LEU A 25 -4.45 9.72 -10.39
C LEU A 25 -3.21 8.87 -10.10
N THR A 26 -2.04 9.48 -10.08
CA THR A 26 -0.81 8.79 -9.65
C THR A 26 -0.83 8.58 -8.14
N VAL A 27 -0.78 7.32 -7.69
CA VAL A 27 -0.83 6.93 -6.27
C VAL A 27 0.38 6.06 -5.92
N LEU A 28 1.17 6.52 -4.95
CA LEU A 28 2.29 5.77 -4.38
C LEU A 28 1.87 5.06 -3.09
N TRP A 29 2.77 5.04 -2.10
CA TRP A 29 2.58 4.46 -0.78
C TRP A 29 3.33 5.33 0.24
N SER A 30 2.89 5.29 1.49
CA SER A 30 3.56 5.94 2.62
C SER A 30 4.29 4.94 3.51
N ASN A 31 3.87 3.67 3.49
CA ASN A 31 4.43 2.61 4.32
C ASN A 31 4.89 1.44 3.45
N ASN A 32 6.21 1.27 3.30
CA ASN A 32 6.80 0.17 2.56
C ASN A 32 7.21 -0.97 3.51
N THR A 33 6.57 -2.12 3.34
CA THR A 33 6.81 -3.29 4.17
C THR A 33 8.11 -4.02 3.81
N GLY A 34 8.65 -3.85 2.61
CA GLY A 34 9.83 -4.58 2.14
C GLY A 34 9.55 -6.07 1.91
N ASP A 35 8.30 -6.47 1.74
CA ASP A 35 7.89 -7.86 1.56
C ASP A 35 8.52 -8.54 0.34
N TYR A 36 8.89 -7.76 -0.68
CA TYR A 36 9.62 -8.24 -1.86
C TYR A 36 11.06 -8.70 -1.57
N THR A 37 11.61 -8.47 -0.37
CA THR A 37 12.94 -8.98 0.03
C THR A 37 12.90 -9.95 1.20
N VAL A 38 11.82 -9.97 1.98
CA VAL A 38 11.72 -10.73 3.24
C VAL A 38 10.79 -11.92 3.09
N LYS A 39 11.26 -13.09 3.56
CA LYS A 39 10.52 -14.36 3.49
C LYS A 39 9.81 -14.79 4.78
N ASP A 40 9.89 -13.98 5.84
CA ASP A 40 9.22 -14.24 7.12
C ASP A 40 7.89 -13.46 7.22
N PRO A 41 6.72 -14.13 7.16
CA PRO A 41 5.41 -13.49 7.32
C PRO A 41 5.26 -12.74 8.65
N ALA A 42 5.86 -13.26 9.72
CA ALA A 42 5.77 -12.64 11.04
C ALA A 42 6.58 -11.35 11.10
N TRP A 43 7.72 -11.28 10.40
CA TRP A 43 8.49 -10.05 10.25
C TRP A 43 7.72 -9.00 9.45
N ILE A 44 7.11 -9.38 8.31
CA ILE A 44 6.28 -8.47 7.49
C ILE A 44 5.14 -7.91 8.33
N THR A 45 4.45 -8.77 9.09
CA THR A 45 3.37 -8.37 10.00
C THR A 45 3.85 -7.36 11.05
N ARG A 46 4.93 -7.69 11.79
CA ARG A 46 5.47 -6.81 12.84
C ARG A 46 5.88 -5.45 12.29
N ARG A 47 6.60 -5.43 11.17
CA ARG A 47 7.06 -4.18 10.54
C ARG A 47 5.88 -3.33 10.06
N THR A 48 4.87 -3.94 9.48
CA THR A 48 3.67 -3.23 9.03
C THR A 48 2.98 -2.56 10.21
N LEU A 49 2.69 -3.32 11.26
CA LEU A 49 1.93 -2.87 12.42
C LEU A 49 2.71 -1.91 13.34
N SER A 50 4.04 -1.91 13.30
CA SER A 50 4.88 -0.98 14.06
C SER A 50 4.96 0.40 13.41
N ASN A 51 4.84 0.46 12.08
CA ASN A 51 5.05 1.70 11.31
C ASN A 51 3.75 2.36 10.87
N VAL A 52 2.61 1.68 10.95
CA VAL A 52 1.34 2.18 10.43
C VAL A 52 0.86 3.44 11.14
N GLN A 53 0.42 4.41 10.34
CA GLN A 53 -0.23 5.65 10.77
C GLN A 53 -1.60 5.82 10.10
N ASN A 54 -2.47 6.64 10.70
CA ASN A 54 -3.76 6.96 10.08
C ASN A 54 -3.54 7.68 8.74
N GLY A 55 -4.19 7.19 7.69
CA GLY A 55 -4.00 7.72 6.33
C GLY A 55 -2.95 6.97 5.50
N ASP A 56 -2.30 5.94 6.05
CA ASP A 56 -1.28 5.21 5.31
C ASP A 56 -1.82 4.43 4.10
N ILE A 57 -1.04 4.45 3.03
CA ILE A 57 -1.14 3.48 1.93
C ILE A 57 0.03 2.51 2.07
N ILE A 58 -0.28 1.25 2.39
CA ILE A 58 0.71 0.19 2.64
C ILE A 58 1.06 -0.52 1.33
N LEU A 59 2.35 -0.65 1.01
CA LEU A 59 2.83 -1.40 -0.15
C LEU A 59 3.08 -2.87 0.21
N LEU A 60 2.41 -3.76 -0.53
CA LEU A 60 2.50 -5.22 -0.47
C LEU A 60 2.41 -5.79 -1.90
N HIS A 61 2.91 -7.00 -2.10
CA HIS A 61 2.95 -7.71 -3.38
C HIS A 61 2.32 -9.10 -3.26
N GLU A 62 1.33 -9.41 -4.11
CA GLU A 62 0.64 -10.71 -4.07
C GLU A 62 1.54 -11.88 -4.51
N ASN A 63 2.54 -11.60 -5.35
CA ASN A 63 3.43 -12.62 -5.89
C ASN A 63 4.47 -13.12 -4.87
N GLN A 64 4.39 -12.63 -3.63
CA GLN A 64 5.16 -13.09 -2.49
C GLN A 64 4.27 -13.98 -1.61
N PRO A 65 4.48 -15.31 -1.59
CA PRO A 65 3.66 -16.22 -0.77
C PRO A 65 3.66 -15.85 0.72
N HIS A 66 4.74 -15.26 1.20
CA HIS A 66 4.89 -14.81 2.58
C HIS A 66 4.03 -13.58 2.90
N THR A 67 3.75 -12.73 1.91
CA THR A 67 2.80 -11.62 2.02
C THR A 67 1.38 -12.13 2.16
N VAL A 68 1.01 -13.11 1.34
CA VAL A 68 -0.31 -13.77 1.41
C VAL A 68 -0.51 -14.40 2.80
N GLN A 69 0.53 -15.02 3.36
CA GLN A 69 0.49 -15.58 4.71
C GLN A 69 0.42 -14.52 5.82
N ALA A 70 1.06 -13.35 5.64
CA ALA A 70 1.05 -12.26 6.62
C ALA A 70 -0.27 -11.47 6.65
N LEU A 71 -0.97 -11.42 5.51
CA LEU A 71 -2.13 -10.54 5.32
C LEU A 71 -3.24 -10.71 6.38
N PRO A 72 -3.66 -11.92 6.78
CA PRO A 72 -4.68 -12.07 7.83
C PRO A 72 -4.28 -11.42 9.17
N ALA A 73 -3.04 -11.62 9.61
CA ALA A 73 -2.54 -11.06 10.87
C ALA A 73 -2.34 -9.54 10.78
N ILE A 74 -1.97 -9.01 9.61
CA ILE A 74 -1.93 -7.58 9.35
C ILE A 74 -3.32 -6.97 9.51
N LEU A 75 -4.33 -7.52 8.85
CA LEU A 75 -5.70 -6.99 8.89
C LEU A 75 -6.27 -7.03 10.32
N GLU A 76 -6.13 -8.15 11.03
CA GLU A 76 -6.54 -8.27 12.44
C GLU A 76 -5.80 -7.26 13.34
N GLY A 77 -4.49 -7.09 13.12
CA GLY A 77 -3.67 -6.15 13.88
C GLY A 77 -4.05 -4.68 13.63
N LEU A 78 -4.43 -4.33 12.40
CA LEU A 78 -4.92 -3.00 12.05
C LEU A 78 -6.26 -2.71 12.73
N GLU A 79 -7.20 -3.65 12.69
CA GLU A 79 -8.49 -3.53 13.35
C GLU A 79 -8.35 -3.36 14.87
N LYS A 80 -7.51 -4.17 15.52
CA LYS A 80 -7.21 -4.05 16.96
C LYS A 80 -6.60 -2.71 17.35
N LYS A 81 -5.90 -2.04 16.43
CA LYS A 81 -5.33 -0.70 16.61
C LYS A 81 -6.34 0.43 16.32
N GLY A 82 -7.57 0.09 15.93
CA GLY A 82 -8.63 1.06 15.61
C GLY A 82 -8.56 1.58 14.17
N TYR A 83 -7.79 0.96 13.29
CA TYR A 83 -7.74 1.32 11.88
C TYR A 83 -8.76 0.51 11.07
N LYS A 84 -9.28 1.13 10.01
CA LYS A 84 -10.11 0.46 9.00
C LYS A 84 -9.31 0.34 7.71
N ALA A 85 -9.12 -0.88 7.22
CA ALA A 85 -8.62 -1.09 5.86
C ALA A 85 -9.71 -0.70 4.86
N VAL A 86 -9.37 0.18 3.93
CA VAL A 86 -10.26 0.70 2.89
C VAL A 86 -9.55 0.70 1.54
N THR A 87 -10.31 0.88 0.47
CA THR A 87 -9.73 1.12 -0.85
C THR A 87 -9.04 2.49 -0.90
N VAL A 88 -8.12 2.67 -1.86
CA VAL A 88 -7.48 3.97 -2.11
C VAL A 88 -8.50 5.05 -2.46
N ASP A 89 -9.56 4.68 -3.19
CA ASP A 89 -10.64 5.60 -3.57
C ASP A 89 -11.39 6.12 -2.34
N GLU A 90 -11.71 5.26 -1.38
CA GLU A 90 -12.35 5.64 -0.12
C GLU A 90 -11.41 6.48 0.76
N LEU A 91 -10.12 6.14 0.80
CA LEU A 91 -9.14 6.86 1.61
C LEU A 91 -8.96 8.32 1.17
N LEU A 92 -9.00 8.56 -0.14
CA LEU A 92 -8.76 9.87 -0.75
C LEU A 92 -10.05 10.65 -1.05
N ALA A 93 -11.23 10.08 -0.74
CA ALA A 93 -12.50 10.76 -0.92
C ALA A 93 -12.56 12.03 -0.05
N PRO A 94 -13.19 13.11 -0.56
CA PRO A 94 -13.49 14.29 0.27
C PRO A 94 -14.32 13.88 1.49
N ARG A 95 -14.03 14.49 2.64
CA ARG A 95 -14.82 14.33 3.86
C ARG A 95 -16.02 15.26 3.87
#